data_AF-A0A2T7P105-F1
#
_entry.id   AF-A0A2T7P105-F1
#
_cell.length_a   1.000
_cell.length_b   1.000
_cell.length_c   1.000
_cell.angle_alpha   90.00
_cell.angle_beta   90.00
_cell.angle_gamma   90.00
#
_symmetry.space_group_name_H-M   'P 1'
#
loop_
_entity.id
_entity.type
_entity.pdbx_description
1 polymer ?
#
loop_
_entity_poly.entity_id
_entity_poly.type
_entity_poly.pdbx_seq_one_letter_code
_entity_poly.pdbx_strand_id
1 'polypeptide(L)'
;MAPEFGVTVHKAGSTTVTNILYRFALTHDLNVALPRNGFQIAQRVSDWANRVQPLVPGTAGHYDILATHVVFNDTAAKQWLPRDTKYVAIVRQPFEQFVSAFYYYRDLFHIKRLQMVPGDDPIQTILFNLEKWDAELRGCGTMISNRMSCDFGVPFDQLRNSSFLQSYLNSLDRLFHLVMIAEFFNESLVLLKRTLSWSFKDILYINLSNKHKHRKYNLTPAQKENFRKTRLADFMLYEHFVRIFRQKVAAEGDNFADEVRSFNRVRTDVEEFCTGRGNGTNATRIIAASRYSPCFIVTSADCEFLSQDFRQLTSQNRQSMRKKGILL
;
A
#
# COMPACT_ATOMS: atom_id res chain seq x y z
N MET A 1 3.78 23.64 -1.63
CA MET A 1 2.76 23.03 -0.76
C MET A 1 2.45 21.68 -1.34
N ALA A 2 2.84 20.61 -0.65
CA ALA A 2 2.59 19.26 -1.12
C ALA A 2 1.15 18.89 -0.74
N PRO A 3 0.35 18.33 -1.67
CA PRO A 3 -0.96 17.84 -1.31
C PRO A 3 -0.86 16.71 -0.28
N GLU A 4 -1.95 16.49 0.45
CA GLU A 4 -2.01 15.60 1.61
C GLU A 4 -2.68 14.26 1.20
N PHE A 5 -2.31 13.11 1.79
CA PHE A 5 -2.51 11.78 1.13
C PHE A 5 -3.27 10.72 1.93
N GLY A 6 -3.89 9.74 1.23
CA GLY A 6 -3.84 8.34 1.69
C GLY A 6 -5.07 7.42 1.52
N VAL A 7 -4.82 6.18 1.04
CA VAL A 7 -5.44 4.90 1.44
C VAL A 7 -4.46 3.75 1.21
N THR A 8 -4.35 2.79 2.15
CA THR A 8 -3.45 1.63 2.01
C THR A 8 -4.19 0.30 2.10
N VAL A 9 -3.88 -0.61 1.18
CA VAL A 9 -4.57 -1.89 1.04
C VAL A 9 -3.70 -3.04 1.53
N HIS A 10 -4.25 -3.91 2.36
CA HIS A 10 -3.50 -5.01 2.96
C HIS A 10 -2.98 -5.97 1.90
N LYS A 11 -1.68 -6.27 1.98
CA LYS A 11 -0.99 -7.32 1.21
C LYS A 11 -0.95 -7.07 -0.31
N ALA A 12 -1.17 -5.83 -0.72
CA ALA A 12 -1.01 -5.36 -2.09
C ALA A 12 0.33 -4.60 -2.32
N GLY A 13 1.35 -4.82 -1.49
CA GLY A 13 2.61 -4.04 -1.54
C GLY A 13 2.55 -2.71 -0.79
N SER A 14 1.47 -2.47 -0.03
CA SER A 14 1.23 -1.20 0.66
C SER A 14 2.27 -0.83 1.70
N THR A 15 2.92 -1.80 2.37
CA THR A 15 3.94 -1.49 3.40
C THR A 15 5.09 -0.67 2.83
N THR A 16 5.56 -1.00 1.62
CA THR A 16 6.60 -0.22 0.94
C THR A 16 6.13 1.20 0.64
N VAL A 17 4.90 1.35 0.15
CA VAL A 17 4.29 2.66 -0.14
C VAL A 17 4.11 3.48 1.14
N THR A 18 3.62 2.87 2.22
CA THR A 18 3.51 3.51 3.54
C THR A 18 4.88 3.97 4.05
N ASN A 19 5.92 3.16 3.90
CA ASN A 19 7.26 3.54 4.32
C ASN A 19 7.80 4.73 3.50
N ILE A 20 7.55 4.75 2.19
CA ILE A 20 7.86 5.91 1.33
C ILE A 20 7.15 7.16 1.86
N LEU A 21 5.84 7.09 2.09
CA LEU A 21 5.03 8.21 2.59
C LEU A 21 5.48 8.70 3.98
N TYR A 22 5.86 7.78 4.87
CA TYR A 22 6.30 8.12 6.23
C TYR A 22 7.71 8.72 6.26
N ARG A 23 8.58 8.29 5.35
CA ARG A 23 9.87 8.94 5.17
C ARG A 23 9.70 10.35 4.63
N PHE A 24 8.84 10.52 3.62
CA PHE A 24 8.48 11.83 3.09
C PHE A 24 7.90 12.74 4.19
N ALA A 25 7.04 12.21 5.06
CA ALA A 25 6.52 12.97 6.20
C ALA A 25 7.63 13.52 7.11
N LEU A 26 8.59 12.68 7.45
CA LEU A 26 9.71 13.06 8.32
C LEU A 26 10.65 14.08 7.65
N THR A 27 10.92 13.94 6.35
CA THR A 27 11.83 14.84 5.62
C THR A 27 11.21 16.20 5.32
N HIS A 28 9.88 16.30 5.31
CA HIS A 28 9.13 17.53 5.01
C HIS A 28 8.35 18.08 6.20
N ASP A 29 8.62 17.59 7.41
CA ASP A 29 8.00 18.01 8.66
C ASP A 29 6.45 17.91 8.68
N LEU A 30 5.90 16.91 8.01
CA LEU A 30 4.46 16.70 7.91
C LEU A 30 3.91 15.90 9.10
N ASN A 31 2.59 16.02 9.31
CA ASN A 31 1.86 15.35 10.38
C ASN A 31 1.14 14.12 9.83
N VAL A 32 1.32 12.98 10.49
CA VAL A 32 0.78 11.70 10.04
C VAL A 32 -0.37 11.27 10.94
N ALA A 33 -1.50 10.89 10.35
CA ALA A 33 -2.59 10.24 11.05
C ALA A 33 -2.14 8.84 11.51
N LEU A 34 -1.83 8.72 12.79
CA LEU A 34 -1.33 7.51 13.43
C LEU A 34 -2.41 6.85 14.30
N PRO A 35 -2.36 5.53 14.49
CA PRO A 35 -3.25 4.86 15.41
C PRO A 35 -2.88 5.20 16.86
N ARG A 36 -3.90 5.35 17.72
CA ARG A 36 -3.73 5.49 19.18
C ARG A 36 -2.98 4.29 19.77
N ASN A 37 -3.38 3.09 19.34
CA ASN A 37 -2.85 1.83 19.82
C ASN A 37 -2.51 0.91 18.64
N GLY A 38 -1.41 0.16 18.76
CA GLY A 38 -1.00 -0.79 17.74
C GLY A 38 -0.51 -0.15 16.44
N PHE A 39 -0.83 -0.80 15.32
CA PHE A 39 -0.22 -0.57 14.00
C PHE A 39 -1.24 -0.45 12.86
N GLN A 40 -2.53 -0.39 13.19
CA GLN A 40 -3.65 -0.25 12.26
C GLN A 40 -4.67 0.71 12.86
N ILE A 41 -5.26 1.58 12.04
CA ILE A 41 -6.29 2.52 12.53
C ILE A 41 -7.59 1.77 12.74
N ALA A 42 -8.18 1.18 11.70
CA ALA A 42 -9.49 0.57 11.84
C ALA A 42 -9.75 -0.53 10.81
N GLN A 43 -10.36 -1.62 11.29
CA GLN A 43 -10.89 -2.72 10.47
C GLN A 43 -12.39 -2.54 10.18
N ARG A 44 -13.01 -1.51 10.75
CA ARG A 44 -14.41 -1.11 10.56
C ARG A 44 -14.48 0.41 10.53
N VAL A 45 -15.31 0.96 9.64
CA VAL A 45 -15.47 2.42 9.52
C VAL A 45 -15.90 3.06 10.84
N SER A 46 -16.76 2.39 11.61
CA SER A 46 -17.23 2.84 12.94
C SER A 46 -16.11 3.16 13.93
N ASP A 47 -14.94 2.56 13.74
CA ASP A 47 -13.87 2.65 14.73
C ASP A 47 -12.87 3.78 14.43
N TRP A 48 -12.98 4.45 13.28
CA TRP A 48 -12.06 5.51 12.85
C TRP A 48 -11.87 6.59 13.92
N ALA A 49 -12.96 7.26 14.30
CA ALA A 49 -12.92 8.45 15.14
C ALA A 49 -12.24 8.21 16.50
N ASN A 50 -12.38 6.99 17.03
CA ASN A 50 -11.85 6.62 18.34
C ASN A 50 -10.45 6.00 18.29
N ARG A 51 -9.93 5.69 17.09
CA ARG A 51 -8.65 4.99 16.92
C ARG A 51 -7.57 5.83 16.25
N VAL A 52 -7.93 6.93 15.59
CA VAL A 52 -6.94 7.94 15.17
C VAL A 52 -6.47 8.69 16.43
N GLN A 53 -5.17 8.93 16.52
CA GLN A 53 -4.60 9.77 17.57
C GLN A 53 -5.28 11.16 17.52
N PRO A 54 -5.72 11.74 18.64
CA PRO A 54 -6.25 13.09 18.61
C PRO A 54 -5.10 14.10 18.51
N LEU A 55 -5.34 15.18 17.76
CA LEU A 55 -4.51 16.37 17.77
C LEU A 55 -4.73 17.15 19.07
N VAL A 56 -3.68 17.80 19.59
CA VAL A 56 -3.82 18.72 20.72
C VAL A 56 -4.65 19.94 20.27
N PRO A 57 -5.74 20.30 20.98
CA PRO A 57 -6.55 21.45 20.61
C PRO A 57 -5.71 22.74 20.47
N GLY A 58 -5.94 23.49 19.39
CA GLY A 58 -5.21 24.74 19.10
C GLY A 58 -3.82 24.55 18.47
N THR A 59 -3.43 23.33 18.10
CA THR A 59 -2.17 23.05 17.38
C THR A 59 -2.41 22.92 15.87
N ALA A 60 -2.25 21.72 15.31
CA ALA A 60 -2.63 21.41 13.93
C ALA A 60 -4.17 21.24 13.83
N GLY A 61 -4.76 21.77 12.75
CA GLY A 61 -6.19 21.59 12.45
C GLY A 61 -6.51 20.28 11.74
N HIS A 62 -5.50 19.61 11.18
CA HIS A 62 -5.62 18.41 10.35
C HIS A 62 -4.30 17.62 10.31
N TYR A 63 -4.35 16.41 9.73
CA TYR A 63 -3.18 15.61 9.37
C TYR A 63 -2.85 15.77 7.89
N ASP A 64 -1.56 15.73 7.56
CA ASP A 64 -1.06 15.83 6.18
C ASP A 64 -1.04 14.46 5.46
N ILE A 65 -0.87 13.36 6.19
CA ILE A 65 -0.75 12.01 5.59
C ILE A 65 -1.50 10.97 6.40
N LEU A 66 -2.34 10.17 5.74
CA LEU A 66 -3.03 8.99 6.28
C LEU A 66 -2.64 7.72 5.50
N ALA A 67 -1.48 7.16 5.82
CA ALA A 67 -0.99 5.94 5.14
C ALA A 67 -1.03 4.67 6.02
N THR A 68 -1.56 4.76 7.25
CA THR A 68 -1.78 3.58 8.10
C THR A 68 -2.92 2.72 7.55
N HIS A 69 -2.78 1.40 7.66
CA HIS A 69 -3.84 0.44 7.37
C HIS A 69 -5.19 0.81 7.98
N VAL A 70 -6.17 1.04 7.11
CA VAL A 70 -7.51 1.47 7.47
C VAL A 70 -8.53 1.06 6.40
N VAL A 71 -9.73 0.65 6.80
CA VAL A 71 -10.86 0.52 5.86
C VAL A 71 -11.29 1.90 5.42
N PHE A 72 -11.23 2.17 4.11
CA PHE A 72 -11.52 3.46 3.53
C PHE A 72 -12.96 3.91 3.77
N ASN A 73 -13.10 5.20 4.10
CA ASN A 73 -14.36 5.90 4.11
C ASN A 73 -14.10 7.37 3.82
N ASP A 74 -14.65 7.89 2.71
CA ASP A 74 -14.45 9.27 2.27
C ASP A 74 -14.93 10.29 3.31
N THR A 75 -16.13 10.09 3.87
CA THR A 75 -16.70 10.97 4.90
C THR A 75 -15.82 11.04 6.15
N ALA A 76 -15.30 9.90 6.62
CA ALA A 76 -14.41 9.86 7.77
C ALA A 76 -13.04 10.49 7.44
N ALA A 77 -12.49 10.23 6.24
CA ALA A 77 -11.23 10.83 5.79
C ALA A 77 -11.27 12.36 5.82
N LYS A 78 -12.37 12.96 5.35
CA LYS A 78 -12.60 14.41 5.34
C LYS A 78 -12.69 15.07 6.73
N GLN A 79 -12.78 14.29 7.80
CA GLN A 79 -12.73 14.82 9.17
C GLN A 79 -11.30 15.05 9.65
N TRP A 80 -10.33 14.36 9.06
CA TRP A 80 -8.94 14.34 9.51
C TRP A 80 -7.96 14.93 8.50
N LEU A 81 -8.38 15.03 7.24
CA LEU A 81 -7.58 15.49 6.11
C LEU A 81 -8.27 16.71 5.45
N PRO A 82 -7.50 17.62 4.82
CA PRO A 82 -8.04 18.75 4.06
C PRO A 82 -8.88 18.37 2.84
N ARG A 83 -9.50 19.38 2.25
CA ARG A 83 -10.41 19.19 1.11
C ARG A 83 -9.69 18.88 -0.20
N ASP A 84 -8.43 19.31 -0.34
CA ASP A 84 -7.60 19.13 -1.54
C ASP A 84 -6.69 17.89 -1.48
N THR A 85 -6.95 16.99 -0.53
CA THR A 85 -6.27 15.70 -0.37
C THR A 85 -6.26 14.88 -1.66
N LYS A 86 -5.10 14.32 -1.98
CA LYS A 86 -4.88 13.39 -3.08
C LYS A 86 -5.03 11.96 -2.59
N TYR A 87 -6.12 11.31 -3.00
CA TYR A 87 -6.34 9.90 -2.70
C TYR A 87 -5.51 9.00 -3.61
N VAL A 88 -4.65 8.19 -2.98
CA VAL A 88 -3.84 7.18 -3.64
C VAL A 88 -4.10 5.84 -2.96
N ALA A 89 -4.19 4.76 -3.74
CA ALA A 89 -4.26 3.39 -3.24
C ALA A 89 -3.37 2.45 -4.06
N ILE A 90 -3.31 1.18 -3.66
CA ILE A 90 -2.62 0.13 -4.42
C ILE A 90 -3.46 -1.15 -4.44
N VAL A 91 -3.57 -1.78 -5.60
CA VAL A 91 -4.19 -3.11 -5.76
C VAL A 91 -3.17 -4.11 -6.29
N ARG A 92 -3.46 -5.39 -6.12
CA ARG A 92 -2.66 -6.52 -6.60
C ARG A 92 -3.58 -7.54 -7.23
N GLN A 93 -3.06 -8.37 -8.13
CA GLN A 93 -3.82 -9.48 -8.70
C GLN A 93 -4.46 -10.31 -7.56
N PRO A 94 -5.78 -10.57 -7.59
CA PRO A 94 -6.51 -11.10 -6.43
C PRO A 94 -6.01 -12.44 -5.89
N PHE A 95 -5.56 -13.34 -6.75
CA PHE A 95 -5.02 -14.64 -6.34
C PHE A 95 -3.63 -14.49 -5.68
N GLU A 96 -2.76 -13.65 -6.25
CA GLU A 96 -1.46 -13.33 -5.67
C GLU A 96 -1.58 -12.60 -4.32
N GLN A 97 -2.57 -11.70 -4.20
CA GLN A 97 -2.92 -11.05 -2.94
C GLN A 97 -3.40 -12.08 -1.91
N PHE A 98 -4.29 -13.00 -2.31
CA PHE A 98 -4.81 -14.06 -1.46
C PHE A 98 -3.69 -14.95 -0.91
N VAL A 99 -2.78 -15.42 -1.77
CA VAL A 99 -1.63 -16.24 -1.36
C VAL A 99 -0.75 -15.48 -0.36
N SER A 100 -0.44 -14.21 -0.68
CA SER A 100 0.38 -13.37 0.22
C SER A 100 -0.30 -13.13 1.57
N ALA A 101 -1.62 -12.88 1.57
CA ALA A 101 -2.38 -12.67 2.78
C ALA A 101 -2.48 -13.94 3.62
N PHE A 102 -2.79 -15.07 2.99
CA PHE A 102 -2.88 -16.35 3.68
C PHE A 102 -1.63 -16.65 4.49
N TYR A 103 -0.45 -16.67 3.85
CA TYR A 103 0.80 -16.97 4.53
C TYR A 103 1.17 -15.91 5.57
N TYR A 104 0.97 -14.63 5.27
CA TYR A 104 1.25 -13.57 6.23
C TYR A 104 0.42 -13.70 7.50
N TYR A 105 -0.89 -13.90 7.38
CA TYR A 105 -1.77 -13.96 8.53
C TYR A 105 -1.69 -15.31 9.27
N ARG A 106 -1.41 -16.40 8.56
CA ARG A 106 -1.16 -17.71 9.17
C ARG A 106 0.16 -17.76 9.91
N ASP A 107 1.25 -17.29 9.30
CA ASP A 107 2.61 -17.55 9.78
C ASP A 107 3.14 -16.41 10.66
N LEU A 108 2.77 -15.15 10.39
CA LEU A 108 3.25 -14.01 11.17
C LEU A 108 2.24 -13.51 12.21
N PHE A 109 0.93 -13.67 11.95
CA PHE A 109 -0.13 -13.26 12.90
C PHE A 109 -0.78 -14.44 13.61
N HIS A 110 -0.40 -15.68 13.29
CA HIS A 110 -0.87 -16.91 13.92
C HIS A 110 -2.41 -16.96 14.03
N ILE A 111 -3.12 -16.55 12.98
CA ILE A 111 -4.58 -16.66 12.94
C ILE A 111 -4.96 -18.15 12.96
N LYS A 112 -5.48 -18.63 14.09
CA LYS A 112 -5.78 -20.05 14.36
C LYS A 112 -6.54 -20.73 13.23
N ARG A 113 -7.61 -20.09 12.71
CA ARG A 113 -8.42 -20.66 11.61
C ARG A 113 -7.62 -20.91 10.33
N LEU A 114 -6.62 -20.09 10.02
CA LEU A 114 -5.75 -20.30 8.86
C LEU A 114 -4.71 -21.41 9.11
N GLN A 115 -4.29 -21.61 10.37
CA GLN A 115 -3.39 -22.69 10.77
C GLN A 115 -4.07 -24.06 10.78
N MET A 116 -5.40 -24.09 10.90
CA MET A 116 -6.19 -25.33 10.86
C MET A 116 -6.36 -25.91 9.45
N VAL A 117 -5.97 -25.17 8.40
CA VAL A 117 -6.01 -25.69 7.03
C VAL A 117 -4.98 -26.83 6.90
N PRO A 118 -5.42 -28.07 6.65
CA PRO A 118 -4.55 -29.23 6.68
C PRO A 118 -3.68 -29.36 5.42
N GLY A 119 -2.62 -30.16 5.55
CA GLY A 119 -1.75 -30.57 4.46
C GLY A 119 -0.55 -29.65 4.21
N ASP A 120 0.42 -30.18 3.47
CA ASP A 120 1.69 -29.49 3.14
C ASP A 120 1.50 -28.37 2.11
N ASP A 121 0.38 -28.40 1.36
CA ASP A 121 -0.04 -27.33 0.47
C ASP A 121 -1.45 -26.81 0.84
N PRO A 122 -1.53 -25.94 1.85
CA PRO A 122 -2.81 -25.45 2.35
C PRO A 122 -3.53 -24.54 1.35
N ILE A 123 -2.81 -23.88 0.44
CA ILE A 123 -3.44 -23.12 -0.64
C ILE A 123 -4.18 -24.09 -1.57
N GLN A 124 -3.55 -25.19 -1.96
CA GLN A 124 -4.21 -26.21 -2.78
C GLN A 124 -5.38 -26.87 -2.04
N THR A 125 -5.25 -27.12 -0.73
CA THR A 125 -6.34 -27.62 0.13
C THR A 125 -7.55 -26.68 0.11
N ILE A 126 -7.32 -25.36 0.20
CA ILE A 126 -8.40 -24.37 0.08
C ILE A 126 -9.03 -24.44 -1.30
N LEU A 127 -8.22 -24.43 -2.36
CA LEU A 127 -8.70 -24.42 -3.74
C LEU A 127 -9.50 -25.67 -4.13
N PHE A 128 -9.16 -26.83 -3.55
CA PHE A 128 -9.88 -28.08 -3.80
C PHE A 128 -11.29 -28.08 -3.20
N ASN A 129 -11.48 -27.42 -2.06
CA ASN A 129 -12.78 -27.30 -1.41
C ASN A 129 -13.10 -25.84 -1.05
N LEU A 130 -13.07 -24.98 -2.07
CA LEU A 130 -13.16 -23.54 -1.88
C LEU A 130 -14.49 -23.13 -1.24
N GLU A 131 -15.58 -23.84 -1.54
CA GLU A 131 -16.90 -23.54 -0.97
C GLU A 131 -16.93 -23.75 0.55
N LYS A 132 -16.39 -24.88 1.04
CA LYS A 132 -16.24 -25.13 2.48
C LYS A 132 -15.40 -24.05 3.14
N TRP A 133 -14.20 -23.82 2.60
CA TRP A 133 -13.26 -22.90 3.23
C TRP A 133 -13.72 -21.44 3.11
N ASP A 134 -14.45 -21.06 2.07
CA ASP A 134 -15.06 -19.74 1.98
C ASP A 134 -16.24 -19.58 2.93
N ALA A 135 -17.04 -20.61 3.20
CA ALA A 135 -18.08 -20.52 4.22
C ALA A 135 -17.47 -20.24 5.61
N GLU A 136 -16.33 -20.86 5.92
CA GLU A 136 -15.59 -20.69 7.18
C GLU A 136 -14.75 -19.40 7.22
N LEU A 137 -14.30 -18.92 6.05
CA LEU A 137 -13.37 -17.80 5.88
C LEU A 137 -13.98 -16.60 5.14
N ARG A 138 -15.31 -16.48 5.11
CA ARG A 138 -15.98 -15.36 4.43
C ARG A 138 -15.84 -14.03 5.16
N GLY A 139 -15.68 -12.98 4.36
CA GLY A 139 -15.85 -11.60 4.78
C GLY A 139 -14.58 -10.88 5.19
N CYS A 140 -14.71 -9.57 5.34
CA CYS A 140 -13.58 -8.66 5.48
C CYS A 140 -12.65 -8.99 6.67
N GLY A 141 -13.21 -9.60 7.73
CA GLY A 141 -12.49 -9.97 8.95
C GLY A 141 -11.56 -11.17 8.82
N THR A 142 -11.65 -11.96 7.75
CA THR A 142 -10.77 -13.14 7.57
C THR A 142 -9.45 -12.79 6.92
N MET A 143 -9.32 -11.54 6.45
CA MET A 143 -8.12 -10.97 5.83
C MET A 143 -7.71 -11.60 4.49
N ILE A 144 -8.38 -12.66 4.05
CA ILE A 144 -8.06 -13.42 2.83
C ILE A 144 -9.23 -13.47 1.83
N SER A 145 -10.39 -12.90 2.18
CA SER A 145 -11.59 -12.91 1.34
C SER A 145 -12.05 -11.51 0.96
N ASN A 146 -12.03 -11.22 -0.35
CA ASN A 146 -12.35 -9.90 -0.93
C ASN A 146 -11.69 -8.74 -0.17
N ARG A 147 -10.44 -8.95 0.28
CA ARG A 147 -9.83 -8.07 1.27
C ARG A 147 -9.55 -6.70 0.69
N MET A 148 -9.15 -6.62 -0.58
CA MET A 148 -8.89 -5.32 -1.21
C MET A 148 -10.17 -4.51 -1.27
N SER A 149 -11.28 -5.09 -1.74
CA SER A 149 -12.59 -4.44 -1.81
C SER A 149 -13.08 -3.96 -0.45
N CYS A 150 -12.87 -4.78 0.59
CA CYS A 150 -13.14 -4.37 1.97
C CYS A 150 -12.28 -3.17 2.40
N ASP A 151 -11.00 -3.14 2.06
CA ASP A 151 -10.11 -2.00 2.35
C ASP A 151 -10.55 -0.74 1.57
N PHE A 152 -11.15 -0.88 0.39
CA PHE A 152 -11.79 0.21 -0.36
C PHE A 152 -13.19 0.59 0.16
N GLY A 153 -13.65 -0.01 1.27
CA GLY A 153 -14.91 0.34 1.91
C GLY A 153 -16.15 -0.31 1.31
N VAL A 154 -16.01 -1.34 0.46
CA VAL A 154 -17.16 -2.09 -0.06
C VAL A 154 -17.88 -2.80 1.10
N PRO A 155 -19.20 -2.58 1.29
CA PRO A 155 -19.97 -3.27 2.32
C PRO A 155 -19.97 -4.79 2.13
N PHE A 156 -19.93 -5.55 3.22
CA PHE A 156 -19.82 -7.01 3.19
C PHE A 156 -20.97 -7.68 2.42
N ASP A 157 -22.19 -7.19 2.59
CA ASP A 157 -23.41 -7.66 1.91
C ASP A 157 -23.43 -7.33 0.41
N GLN A 158 -22.59 -6.39 -0.04
CA GLN A 158 -22.49 -5.97 -1.44
C GLN A 158 -21.32 -6.62 -2.20
N LEU A 159 -20.48 -7.45 -1.55
CA LEU A 159 -19.31 -8.09 -2.15
C LEU A 159 -19.63 -9.02 -3.34
N ARG A 160 -20.89 -9.38 -3.55
CA ARG A 160 -21.35 -10.21 -4.67
C ARG A 160 -22.37 -9.49 -5.58
N ASN A 161 -22.69 -8.23 -5.31
CA ASN A 161 -23.65 -7.46 -6.10
C ASN A 161 -22.91 -6.70 -7.22
N SER A 162 -22.89 -7.28 -8.43
CA SER A 162 -22.18 -6.69 -9.58
C SER A 162 -22.65 -5.28 -9.94
N SER A 163 -23.96 -5.00 -9.84
CA SER A 163 -24.52 -3.68 -10.16
C SER A 163 -24.07 -2.62 -9.16
N PHE A 164 -24.08 -2.96 -7.86
CA PHE A 164 -23.52 -2.10 -6.82
C PHE A 164 -22.02 -1.88 -7.04
N LEU A 165 -21.26 -2.96 -7.24
CA LEU A 165 -19.82 -2.92 -7.41
C LEU A 165 -19.44 -2.03 -8.59
N GLN A 166 -20.10 -2.17 -9.75
CA GLN A 166 -19.83 -1.34 -10.91
C GLN A 166 -20.05 0.16 -10.62
N SER A 167 -21.15 0.49 -9.95
CA SER A 167 -21.48 1.88 -9.58
C SER A 167 -20.48 2.45 -8.57
N TYR A 168 -20.10 1.64 -7.58
CA TYR A 168 -19.15 2.02 -6.54
C TYR A 168 -17.74 2.19 -7.10
N LEU A 169 -17.27 1.30 -7.98
CA LEU A 169 -15.97 1.42 -8.64
C LEU A 169 -15.88 2.70 -9.48
N ASN A 170 -16.93 3.04 -10.22
CA ASN A 170 -16.98 4.32 -10.95
C ASN A 170 -16.91 5.54 -10.01
N SER A 171 -17.43 5.42 -8.79
CA SER A 171 -17.31 6.48 -7.79
C SER A 171 -15.88 6.59 -7.22
N LEU A 172 -15.21 5.45 -7.00
CA LEU A 172 -13.82 5.42 -6.58
C LEU A 172 -12.89 5.97 -7.67
N ASP A 173 -13.13 5.66 -8.95
CA ASP A 173 -12.34 6.18 -10.07
C ASP A 173 -12.35 7.71 -10.15
N ARG A 174 -13.50 8.33 -9.84
CA ARG A 174 -13.61 9.80 -9.76
C ARG A 174 -12.89 10.40 -8.55
N LEU A 175 -12.76 9.63 -7.46
CA LEU A 175 -12.22 10.09 -6.19
C LEU A 175 -10.70 9.90 -6.09
N PHE A 176 -10.22 8.74 -6.53
CA PHE A 176 -8.81 8.36 -6.45
C PHE A 176 -8.03 9.01 -7.58
N HIS A 177 -7.01 9.76 -7.20
CA HIS A 177 -6.11 10.38 -8.16
C HIS A 177 -5.21 9.33 -8.83
N LEU A 178 -4.80 8.32 -8.07
CA LEU A 178 -4.02 7.19 -8.54
C LEU A 178 -4.36 5.91 -7.75
N VAL A 179 -4.69 4.83 -8.46
CA VAL A 179 -4.63 3.48 -7.90
C VAL A 179 -3.48 2.74 -8.56
N MET A 180 -2.44 2.50 -7.78
CA MET A 180 -1.21 1.81 -8.15
C MET A 180 -1.50 0.32 -8.37
N ILE A 181 -0.69 -0.33 -9.21
CA ILE A 181 -0.78 -1.77 -9.48
C ILE A 181 0.52 -2.43 -9.01
N ALA A 182 0.42 -3.39 -8.10
CA ALA A 182 1.59 -4.07 -7.51
C ALA A 182 2.46 -4.78 -8.56
N GLU A 183 1.86 -5.28 -9.64
CA GLU A 183 2.55 -5.92 -10.77
C GLU A 183 3.36 -4.92 -11.61
N PHE A 184 3.01 -3.63 -11.56
CA PHE A 184 3.68 -2.52 -12.25
C PHE A 184 4.19 -1.51 -11.21
N PHE A 185 4.88 -2.01 -10.18
CA PHE A 185 5.18 -1.21 -8.98
C PHE A 185 6.06 0.01 -9.29
N ASN A 186 7.07 -0.12 -10.16
CA ASN A 186 7.97 0.99 -10.47
C ASN A 186 7.30 2.02 -11.38
N GLU A 187 6.50 1.58 -12.35
CA GLU A 187 5.61 2.45 -13.12
C GLU A 187 4.65 3.19 -12.18
N SER A 188 4.09 2.48 -11.20
CA SER A 188 3.19 3.05 -10.21
C SER A 188 3.89 4.11 -9.35
N LEU A 189 5.14 3.91 -8.97
CA LEU A 189 5.93 4.91 -8.23
C LEU A 189 6.27 6.14 -9.08
N VAL A 190 6.55 5.97 -10.38
CA VAL A 190 6.77 7.10 -11.28
C VAL A 190 5.48 7.90 -11.48
N LEU A 191 4.33 7.24 -11.64
CA LEU A 191 3.03 7.94 -11.65
C LEU A 191 2.73 8.61 -10.32
N LEU A 192 3.06 7.97 -9.20
CA LEU A 192 2.94 8.57 -7.87
C LEU A 192 3.76 9.86 -7.79
N LYS A 193 5.05 9.79 -8.17
CA LYS A 193 5.92 10.95 -8.25
C LYS A 193 5.29 12.09 -9.03
N ARG A 194 4.78 11.84 -10.23
CA ARG A 194 4.10 12.86 -11.06
C ARG A 194 2.84 13.41 -10.37
N THR A 195 2.01 12.52 -9.81
CA THR A 195 0.76 12.88 -9.12
C THR A 195 1.00 13.78 -7.91
N LEU A 196 2.09 13.55 -7.17
CA LEU A 196 2.41 14.28 -5.93
C LEU A 196 3.44 15.39 -6.13
N SER A 197 3.92 15.59 -7.37
CA SER A 197 5.00 16.53 -7.70
C SER A 197 6.29 16.27 -6.90
N TRP A 198 6.64 15.00 -6.73
CA TRP A 198 7.85 14.58 -6.01
C TRP A 198 9.07 14.42 -6.94
N SER A 199 10.22 14.17 -6.34
CA SER A 199 11.48 13.82 -7.01
C SER A 199 11.70 12.30 -7.04
N PHE A 200 12.74 11.84 -7.74
CA PHE A 200 13.17 10.44 -7.64
C PHE A 200 13.61 10.08 -6.21
N LYS A 201 14.28 10.99 -5.50
CA LYS A 201 14.79 10.73 -4.15
C LYS A 201 13.65 10.39 -3.19
N ASP A 202 12.49 11.04 -3.35
CA ASP A 202 11.31 10.87 -2.49
C ASP A 202 10.65 9.49 -2.65
N ILE A 203 10.72 8.89 -3.84
CA ILE A 203 10.11 7.58 -4.13
C ILE A 203 11.10 6.40 -4.03
N LEU A 204 12.33 6.64 -3.56
CA LEU A 204 13.32 5.58 -3.37
C LEU A 204 12.86 4.58 -2.29
N TYR A 205 13.19 3.32 -2.56
CA TYR A 205 13.00 2.22 -1.62
C TYR A 205 14.05 1.14 -1.86
N ILE A 206 14.40 0.44 -0.78
CA ILE A 206 15.23 -0.77 -0.82
C ILE A 206 14.29 -1.96 -0.68
N ASN A 207 14.50 -3.02 -1.44
CA ASN A 207 13.68 -4.22 -1.32
C ASN A 207 14.10 -5.04 -0.09
N LEU A 208 13.57 -4.67 1.07
CA LEU A 208 13.77 -5.38 2.34
C LEU A 208 12.90 -6.64 2.47
N SER A 209 12.09 -6.96 1.45
CA SER A 209 11.15 -8.07 1.53
C SER A 209 11.92 -9.37 1.68
N ASN A 210 11.67 -10.08 2.79
CA ASN A 210 12.03 -11.48 2.91
C ASN A 210 11.44 -12.21 1.70
N LYS A 211 12.30 -12.82 0.90
CA LYS A 211 11.96 -13.68 -0.23
C LYS A 211 11.13 -14.86 0.27
N HIS A 212 9.85 -14.66 0.59
CA HIS A 212 8.90 -15.76 0.53
C HIS A 212 8.95 -16.20 -0.91
N LYS A 213 9.62 -17.35 -1.17
CA LYS A 213 9.64 -17.96 -2.49
C LYS A 213 8.19 -18.05 -2.92
N HIS A 214 7.78 -17.23 -3.89
CA HIS A 214 6.45 -17.30 -4.45
C HIS A 214 6.31 -18.70 -5.03
N ARG A 215 5.66 -19.60 -4.29
CA ARG A 215 5.29 -20.92 -4.80
C ARG A 215 4.32 -20.64 -5.94
N LYS A 216 4.70 -21.03 -7.15
CA LYS A 216 3.79 -20.93 -8.29
C LYS A 216 2.70 -21.98 -8.10
N TYR A 217 1.46 -21.53 -8.06
CA TYR A 217 0.30 -22.42 -8.00
C TYR A 217 -0.26 -22.58 -9.41
N ASN A 218 -0.25 -23.82 -9.90
CA ASN A 218 -0.85 -24.15 -11.19
C ASN A 218 -2.31 -24.53 -10.98
N LEU A 219 -3.21 -23.55 -11.14
CA LEU A 219 -4.64 -23.77 -11.00
C LEU A 219 -5.23 -24.35 -12.29
N THR A 220 -6.12 -25.33 -12.14
CA THR A 220 -6.96 -25.80 -13.26
C THR A 220 -7.92 -24.68 -13.70
N PRO A 221 -8.44 -24.70 -14.94
CA PRO A 221 -9.44 -23.73 -15.38
C PRO A 221 -10.65 -23.65 -14.46
N ALA A 222 -11.14 -24.79 -13.95
CA ALA A 222 -12.24 -24.85 -13.00
C ALA A 222 -11.90 -24.18 -11.66
N GLN A 223 -10.68 -24.37 -11.13
CA GLN A 223 -10.24 -23.70 -9.90
C GLN A 223 -10.14 -22.19 -10.08
N LYS A 224 -9.61 -21.72 -11.23
CA LYS A 224 -9.53 -20.29 -11.54
C LYS A 224 -10.91 -19.65 -11.58
N GLU A 225 -11.86 -20.29 -12.28
CA GLU A 225 -13.21 -19.78 -12.41
C GLU A 225 -13.94 -19.79 -11.06
N ASN A 226 -13.81 -20.86 -10.28
CA ASN A 226 -14.42 -20.92 -8.95
C ASN A 226 -13.86 -19.84 -8.02
N PHE A 227 -12.53 -19.66 -7.99
CA PHE A 227 -11.88 -18.61 -7.21
C PHE A 227 -12.33 -17.21 -7.63
N ARG A 228 -12.48 -16.97 -8.93
CA ARG A 228 -13.00 -15.70 -9.46
C ARG A 228 -14.43 -15.44 -9.00
N LYS A 229 -15.31 -16.43 -9.08
CA LYS A 229 -16.71 -16.32 -8.64
C LYS A 229 -16.83 -15.97 -7.16
N THR A 230 -16.03 -16.61 -6.29
CA THR A 230 -16.13 -16.32 -4.86
C THR A 230 -15.42 -15.03 -4.44
N ARG A 231 -14.52 -14.50 -5.28
CA ARG A 231 -13.80 -13.24 -5.09
C ARG A 231 -14.24 -12.14 -6.07
N LEU A 232 -15.52 -12.14 -6.45
CA LEU A 232 -16.06 -11.23 -7.47
C LEU A 232 -15.64 -9.77 -7.27
N ALA A 233 -15.81 -9.22 -6.07
CA ALA A 233 -15.49 -7.83 -5.78
C ALA A 233 -14.00 -7.51 -6.04
N ASP A 234 -13.07 -8.33 -5.55
CA ASP A 234 -11.62 -8.08 -5.74
C ASP A 234 -11.22 -8.20 -7.21
N PHE A 235 -11.81 -9.13 -7.96
CA PHE A 235 -11.57 -9.22 -9.41
C PHE A 235 -12.13 -8.01 -10.15
N MET A 236 -13.36 -7.58 -9.86
CA MET A 236 -13.93 -6.37 -10.48
C MET A 236 -13.11 -5.12 -10.15
N LEU A 237 -12.68 -4.97 -8.89
CA LEU A 237 -11.82 -3.88 -8.44
C LEU A 237 -10.47 -3.87 -9.18
N TYR A 238 -9.78 -5.01 -9.20
CA TYR A 238 -8.48 -5.14 -9.83
C TYR A 238 -8.57 -4.88 -11.34
N GLU A 239 -9.50 -5.52 -12.04
CA GLU A 239 -9.67 -5.37 -13.49
C GLU A 239 -10.03 -3.92 -13.87
N HIS A 240 -10.90 -3.28 -13.08
CA HIS A 240 -11.25 -1.87 -13.27
C HIS A 240 -10.02 -0.96 -13.15
N PHE A 241 -9.25 -1.07 -12.06
CA PHE A 241 -8.11 -0.18 -11.84
C PHE A 241 -6.90 -0.51 -12.69
N VAL A 242 -6.69 -1.77 -13.12
CA VAL A 242 -5.69 -2.09 -14.15
C VAL A 242 -6.00 -1.39 -15.46
N ARG A 243 -7.27 -1.37 -15.88
CA ARG A 243 -7.70 -0.65 -17.09
C ARG A 243 -7.43 0.85 -16.95
N ILE A 244 -7.85 1.46 -15.84
CA ILE A 244 -7.61 2.89 -15.56
C ILE A 244 -6.11 3.21 -15.51
N PHE A 245 -5.32 2.38 -14.82
CA PHE A 245 -3.88 2.55 -14.72
C PHE A 245 -3.21 2.55 -16.11
N ARG A 246 -3.57 1.59 -16.97
CA ARG A 246 -3.05 1.53 -18.35
C ARG A 246 -3.44 2.75 -19.17
N GLN A 247 -4.65 3.27 -18.99
CA GLN A 247 -5.08 4.51 -19.63
C GLN A 247 -4.25 5.71 -19.15
N LYS A 248 -3.97 5.82 -17.85
CA LYS A 248 -3.08 6.85 -17.30
C LYS A 248 -1.68 6.73 -17.88
N VAL A 249 -1.07 5.54 -17.87
CA VAL A 249 0.26 5.30 -18.47
C VAL A 249 0.30 5.69 -19.95
N ALA A 250 -0.72 5.32 -20.73
CA ALA A 250 -0.79 5.68 -22.15
C ALA A 250 -0.90 7.20 -22.37
N ALA A 251 -1.61 7.90 -21.49
CA ALA A 251 -1.77 9.35 -21.55
C ALA A 251 -0.47 10.13 -21.25
N GLU A 252 0.48 9.54 -20.52
CA GLU A 252 1.80 10.15 -20.24
C GLU A 252 2.74 10.19 -21.46
N GLY A 253 2.42 9.43 -22.52
CA GLY A 253 3.18 9.35 -23.77
C GLY A 253 4.48 8.52 -23.70
N ASP A 254 5.20 8.45 -24.82
CA ASP A 254 6.37 7.56 -25.01
C ASP A 254 7.51 7.80 -24.01
N ASN A 255 7.64 9.03 -23.53
CA ASN A 255 8.65 9.41 -22.55
C ASN A 255 8.42 8.79 -21.16
N PHE A 256 7.25 8.22 -20.87
CA PHE A 256 7.00 7.59 -19.58
C PHE A 256 7.85 6.33 -19.38
N ALA A 257 7.94 5.46 -20.41
CA ALA A 257 8.72 4.24 -20.34
C ALA A 257 10.22 4.52 -20.10
N ASP A 258 10.73 5.59 -20.69
CA ASP A 258 12.10 6.08 -20.49
C ASP A 258 12.32 6.57 -19.04
N GLU A 259 11.32 7.23 -18.44
CA GLU A 259 11.39 7.71 -17.04
C GLU A 259 11.47 6.53 -16.10
N VAL A 260 10.64 5.51 -16.32
CA VAL A 260 10.65 4.26 -15.55
C VAL A 260 11.99 3.56 -15.68
N ARG A 261 12.57 3.47 -16.88
CA ARG A 261 13.92 2.91 -17.05
C ARG A 261 14.99 3.73 -16.32
N SER A 262 14.88 5.05 -16.33
CA SER A 262 15.78 5.93 -15.59
C SER A 262 15.65 5.71 -14.08
N PHE A 263 14.42 5.67 -13.57
CA PHE A 263 14.15 5.40 -12.15
C PHE A 263 14.68 4.03 -11.73
N ASN A 264 14.47 2.99 -12.54
CA ASN A 264 14.96 1.65 -12.25
C ASN A 264 16.48 1.61 -12.09
N ARG A 265 17.23 2.32 -12.95
CA ARG A 265 18.69 2.43 -12.84
C ARG A 265 19.10 3.11 -11.55
N VAL A 266 18.51 4.27 -11.24
CA VAL A 266 18.81 5.03 -10.01
C VAL A 266 18.51 4.20 -8.77
N ARG A 267 17.33 3.56 -8.72
CA ARG A 267 16.91 2.72 -7.60
C ARG A 267 17.86 1.54 -7.39
N THR A 268 18.28 0.86 -8.46
CA THR A 268 19.24 -0.25 -8.37
C THR A 268 20.61 0.23 -7.91
N ASP A 269 21.12 1.36 -8.43
CA ASP A 269 22.39 1.96 -8.00
C ASP A 269 22.36 2.28 -6.49
N VAL A 270 21.28 2.91 -6.02
CA VAL A 270 21.09 3.20 -4.59
C VAL A 270 21.00 1.91 -3.76
N GLU A 271 20.28 0.89 -4.22
CA GLU A 271 20.16 -0.39 -3.52
C GLU A 271 21.51 -1.11 -3.43
N GLU A 272 22.31 -1.11 -4.48
CA GLU A 272 23.66 -1.68 -4.50
C GLU A 272 24.59 -0.91 -3.55
N PHE A 273 24.53 0.42 -3.54
CA PHE A 273 25.27 1.25 -2.60
C PHE A 273 24.87 0.96 -1.14
N CYS A 274 23.58 0.85 -0.85
CA CYS A 274 23.10 0.64 0.51
C CYS A 274 23.27 -0.80 1.03
N THR A 275 23.42 -1.79 0.14
CA THR A 275 23.59 -3.21 0.52
C THR A 275 25.02 -3.73 0.33
N GLY A 276 25.89 -2.96 -0.33
CA GLY A 276 27.29 -3.30 -0.54
C GLY A 276 28.08 -3.43 0.77
N ARG A 277 28.83 -4.54 0.92
CA ARG A 277 29.73 -4.74 2.07
C ARG A 277 30.93 -3.78 1.96
N GLY A 278 31.21 -3.01 3.01
CA GLY A 278 32.45 -2.23 3.13
C GLY A 278 32.33 -0.73 2.87
N ASN A 279 31.12 -0.19 2.71
CA ASN A 279 30.95 1.25 2.72
C ASN A 279 31.22 1.79 4.14
N GLY A 280 32.30 2.57 4.27
CA GLY A 280 32.62 3.24 5.53
C GLY A 280 31.47 4.13 6.00
N THR A 281 31.47 4.50 7.28
CA THR A 281 30.41 5.33 7.90
C THR A 281 30.17 6.67 7.18
N ASN A 282 31.15 7.16 6.40
CA ASN A 282 31.09 8.41 5.63
C ASN A 282 30.99 8.20 4.11
N ALA A 283 30.65 7.00 3.63
CA ALA A 283 30.50 6.76 2.20
C ALA A 283 29.34 7.60 1.62
N THR A 284 29.53 8.08 0.39
CA THR A 284 28.51 8.81 -0.36
C THR A 284 28.43 8.29 -1.79
N ARG A 285 27.22 8.33 -2.35
CA ARG A 285 26.93 8.02 -3.74
C ARG A 285 26.27 9.20 -4.40
N ILE A 286 26.90 9.72 -5.45
CA ILE A 286 26.36 10.82 -6.26
C ILE A 286 25.51 10.23 -7.38
N ILE A 287 24.22 10.56 -7.39
CA ILE A 287 23.32 10.26 -8.48
C ILE A 287 23.33 11.45 -9.44
N ALA A 288 23.88 11.26 -10.63
CA ALA A 288 24.00 12.30 -11.63
C ALA A 288 22.62 12.82 -12.08
N ALA A 289 22.57 14.10 -12.47
CA ALA A 289 21.38 14.69 -13.05
C ALA A 289 20.98 13.98 -14.34
N SER A 290 19.67 13.91 -14.58
CA SER A 290 19.08 13.37 -15.79
C SER A 290 17.91 14.26 -16.22
N ARG A 291 17.29 13.95 -17.37
CA ARG A 291 16.06 14.63 -17.81
C ARG A 291 14.89 14.49 -16.83
N TYR A 292 14.96 13.58 -15.86
CA TYR A 292 13.86 13.23 -14.95
C TYR A 292 14.10 13.54 -13.48
N SER A 293 15.35 13.82 -13.11
CA SER A 293 15.74 14.09 -11.73
C SER A 293 16.98 14.97 -11.71
N PRO A 294 17.04 15.97 -10.80
CA PRO A 294 18.27 16.68 -10.52
C PRO A 294 19.32 15.74 -9.92
N CYS A 295 20.56 16.22 -9.87
CA CYS A 295 21.63 15.55 -9.13
C CYS A 295 21.28 15.52 -7.64
N PHE A 296 21.54 14.39 -6.97
CA PHE A 296 21.42 14.28 -5.51
C PHE A 296 22.44 13.30 -4.94
N ILE A 297 22.72 13.46 -3.65
CA ILE A 297 23.65 12.59 -2.90
C ILE A 297 22.84 11.63 -2.03
N VAL A 298 23.30 10.39 -1.98
CA VAL A 298 22.88 9.35 -1.03
C VAL A 298 24.05 9.05 -0.10
N THR A 299 23.81 9.20 1.20
CA THR A 299 24.78 8.97 2.27
C THR A 299 24.50 7.65 2.99
N SER A 300 25.41 7.19 3.83
CA SER A 300 25.15 6.05 4.73
C SER A 300 23.91 6.28 5.63
N ALA A 301 23.66 7.52 6.07
CA ALA A 301 22.46 7.87 6.84
C ALA A 301 21.17 7.76 6.00
N ASP A 302 21.22 8.14 4.72
CA ASP A 302 20.08 7.91 3.80
C ASP A 302 19.82 6.41 3.63
N CYS A 303 20.86 5.57 3.56
CA CYS A 303 20.71 4.11 3.47
C CYS A 303 20.09 3.50 4.74
N GLU A 304 20.52 3.95 5.93
CA GLU A 304 19.90 3.56 7.19
C GLU A 304 18.42 3.95 7.21
N PHE A 305 18.09 5.17 6.77
CA PHE A 305 16.73 5.67 6.71
C PHE A 305 15.85 4.90 5.71
N LEU A 306 16.38 4.60 4.51
CA LEU A 306 15.70 3.77 3.50
C LEU A 306 15.48 2.33 3.97
N SER A 307 16.34 1.83 4.86
CA SER A 307 16.28 0.47 5.42
C SER A 307 15.34 0.33 6.61
N GLN A 308 14.75 1.42 7.10
CA GLN A 308 13.82 1.37 8.23
C GLN A 308 12.51 0.71 7.87
N ASP A 309 12.01 -0.10 8.81
CA ASP A 309 10.72 -0.74 8.68
C ASP A 309 9.55 0.18 9.08
N PHE A 310 8.33 -0.31 8.84
CA PHE A 310 7.11 0.41 9.14
C PHE A 310 6.97 0.79 10.63
N ARG A 311 7.45 -0.06 11.55
CA ARG A 311 7.32 0.17 12.99
C ARG A 311 8.27 1.27 13.45
N GLN A 312 9.51 1.26 12.96
CA GLN A 312 10.49 2.30 13.21
C GLN A 312 9.99 3.66 12.70
N LEU A 313 9.51 3.72 11.46
CA LEU A 313 8.99 4.94 10.86
C LEU A 313 7.72 5.45 11.56
N THR A 314 6.84 4.55 12.01
CA THR A 314 5.66 4.91 12.84
C THR A 314 6.09 5.58 14.14
N SER A 315 7.08 5.00 14.83
CA SER A 315 7.59 5.51 16.11
C SER A 315 8.22 6.90 15.94
N GLN A 316 9.04 7.08 14.90
CA GLN A 316 9.69 8.36 14.61
C GLN A 316 8.69 9.45 14.25
N ASN A 317 7.68 9.16 13.41
CA ASN A 317 6.62 10.13 13.10
C ASN A 317 5.84 10.53 14.36
N ARG A 318 5.53 9.58 15.24
CA ARG A 318 4.90 9.87 16.54
C ARG A 318 5.77 10.79 17.40
N GLN A 319 7.07 10.50 17.49
CA GLN A 319 8.00 11.31 18.26
C GLN A 319 8.17 12.72 17.67
N SER A 320 8.24 12.84 16.35
CA SER A 320 8.31 14.14 15.65
C SER A 320 7.12 15.01 16.00
N MET A 321 5.89 14.49 15.88
CA MET A 321 4.69 15.25 16.22
C MET A 321 4.58 15.59 17.72
N ARG A 322 5.07 14.73 18.63
CA ARG A 322 5.16 15.06 20.06
C ARG A 322 6.14 16.22 20.33
N LYS A 323 7.29 16.23 19.68
CA LYS A 323 8.26 17.33 19.79
C LYS A 323 7.68 18.66 19.29
N LYS A 324 6.78 18.61 18.30
CA LYS A 324 6.02 19.75 17.80
C LYS A 324 4.84 20.17 18.70
N GLY A 325 4.54 19.42 19.77
CA GLY A 325 3.38 19.65 20.63
C GLY A 325 2.03 19.27 20.00
N ILE A 326 2.04 18.63 18.82
CA ILE A 326 0.83 18.29 18.05
C ILE A 326 0.12 17.08 18.65
N LEU A 327 0.88 16.19 19.29
CA LEU A 327 0.38 15.04 20.04
C LEU A 327 0.77 15.15 21.51
N LEU A 328 -0.08 14.59 22.38
CA LEU A 328 0.21 14.37 23.80
C LEU A 328 1.34 13.33 24.04
#